data_AF-A0A932Q6J6-F1
#
_entry.id   AF-A0A932Q6J6-F1
#
_cell.length_a   1.000
_cell.length_b   1.000
_cell.length_c   1.000
_cell.angle_alpha   90.00
_cell.angle_beta   90.00
_cell.angle_gamma   90.00
#
_symmetry.space_group_name_H-M   'P 1'
#
loop_
_entity.id
_entity.type
_entity.pdbx_description
1 polymer ?
#
loop_
_entity_poly.entity_id
_entity_poly.type
_entity_poly.pdbx_seq_one_letter_code
_entity_poly.pdbx_strand_id
1 'polypeptide(L)'
;MRLISSIALSLAFSLPAFAINHAIVTGGCKINKENDAEFHQEANFVHDSFKAVGWKTSLTYGEGFTAAALQAMLNPDAFASNDQLLLSISSHGEEGPPHQICLGDGRLIDTTELKPLLDKLAAKGVKVSVVDNSCFSGGSVKALAGKNVCVVSATYDNVTSFLPSIGTSMTGRLLAKELKNASSARAAQIRKVMAAYKDLPIDLKALGKDDAELEGKGMSLEELFLSARSHRGLKPGEGMANNYSPPQISSDVGNGGFRLREAFPAYFDFFSMKDKAKSRATTDAFFKKDYFSAAAACAPDNPFTLFIEFMANLDSIANHDKVTTLLKENGFADLEDVRNQFKDYVKRRGEVWQTWKKASAEHNAVLKELDQDENSDLKDYLLLAKKKAALESSAAAFDDPTQKGEIVAKLKALEDHYHVADRKAAIESDPKLNALFATYKRTEAAYDQAQALDAKTSGEKLYPKLETVFYQAQYLKQRQENKKDEKAKACSDFSL
;
A
#
# COMPACT_ATOMS: atom_id res chain seq x y z
N MET A 1 46.99 -59.05 -2.02
CA MET A 1 46.64 -58.11 -3.12
C MET A 1 45.12 -58.06 -3.42
N ARG A 2 44.23 -58.10 -2.41
CA ARG A 2 42.76 -58.06 -2.59
C ARG A 2 42.01 -57.09 -1.64
N LEU A 3 42.73 -56.19 -0.95
CA LEU A 3 42.12 -55.24 -0.01
C LEU A 3 42.05 -53.79 -0.49
N ILE A 4 42.64 -53.45 -1.65
CA ILE A 4 42.71 -52.06 -2.13
C ILE A 4 41.55 -51.71 -3.09
N SER A 5 40.88 -52.70 -3.71
CA SER A 5 39.77 -52.44 -4.64
C SER A 5 38.43 -52.06 -3.98
N SER A 6 38.22 -52.31 -2.69
CA SER A 6 36.94 -52.02 -2.02
C SER A 6 36.87 -50.62 -1.39
N ILE A 7 37.99 -49.89 -1.27
CA ILE A 7 38.01 -48.52 -0.72
C ILE A 7 37.83 -47.49 -1.86
N ALA A 8 38.35 -47.77 -3.06
CA ALA A 8 38.19 -46.88 -4.21
C ALA A 8 36.74 -46.87 -4.77
N LEU A 9 35.97 -47.95 -4.59
CA LEU A 9 34.58 -48.01 -5.04
C LEU A 9 33.63 -47.27 -4.08
N SER A 10 33.96 -47.15 -2.80
CA SER A 10 33.15 -46.44 -1.79
C SER A 10 33.34 -44.92 -1.79
N LEU A 11 34.45 -44.43 -2.36
CA LEU A 11 34.72 -42.99 -2.53
C LEU A 11 34.15 -42.41 -3.84
N ALA A 12 33.68 -43.28 -4.76
CA ALA A 12 33.03 -42.89 -6.01
C ALA A 12 31.50 -42.69 -5.87
N PHE A 13 30.90 -43.03 -4.72
CA PHE A 13 29.48 -42.83 -4.47
C PHE A 13 29.27 -41.67 -3.49
N SER A 14 28.56 -40.65 -3.98
CA SER A 14 28.06 -39.47 -3.26
C SER A 14 29.09 -38.39 -2.91
N LEU A 15 29.74 -37.81 -3.92
CA LEU A 15 29.85 -36.35 -3.84
C LEU A 15 28.41 -35.83 -3.71
N PRO A 16 28.02 -35.19 -2.60
CA PRO A 16 26.67 -34.66 -2.47
C PRO A 16 26.45 -33.77 -3.68
N ALA A 17 25.41 -34.07 -4.47
CA ALA A 17 25.02 -33.18 -5.56
C ALA A 17 24.89 -31.80 -4.94
N PHE A 18 25.75 -30.87 -5.36
CA PHE A 18 25.72 -29.52 -4.83
C PHE A 18 24.35 -28.95 -5.15
N ALA A 19 23.61 -28.58 -4.11
CA ALA A 19 22.31 -27.94 -4.24
C ALA A 19 22.44 -26.74 -5.19
N ILE A 20 21.57 -26.67 -6.18
CA ILE A 20 21.53 -25.56 -7.13
C ILE A 20 20.41 -24.61 -6.69
N ASN A 21 20.70 -23.32 -6.74
CA ASN A 21 19.70 -22.28 -6.56
C ASN A 21 19.14 -21.88 -7.92
N HIS A 22 17.82 -21.99 -8.07
CA HIS A 22 17.07 -21.68 -9.28
C HIS A 22 16.16 -20.48 -9.04
N ALA A 23 16.03 -19.59 -10.03
CA ALA A 23 15.03 -18.53 -10.04
C ALA A 23 14.20 -18.61 -11.32
N ILE A 24 12.89 -18.74 -11.18
CA ILE A 24 11.92 -18.59 -12.26
C ILE A 24 11.24 -17.23 -12.06
N VAL A 25 11.40 -16.33 -13.02
CA VAL A 25 10.83 -14.99 -12.96
C VAL A 25 9.76 -14.86 -14.03
N THR A 26 8.57 -14.42 -13.63
CA THR A 26 7.44 -14.18 -14.54
C THR A 26 7.02 -12.71 -14.51
N GLY A 27 6.55 -12.19 -15.66
CA GLY A 27 6.22 -10.78 -15.82
C GLY A 27 5.11 -10.49 -16.82
N GLY A 28 4.12 -9.67 -16.46
CA GLY A 28 3.22 -9.03 -17.42
C GLY A 28 1.78 -9.53 -17.42
N CYS A 29 0.91 -8.77 -18.09
CA CYS A 29 -0.52 -9.00 -18.20
C CYS A 29 -1.13 -8.10 -19.29
N LYS A 30 -1.65 -8.69 -20.37
CA LYS A 30 -2.16 -7.98 -21.55
C LYS A 30 -3.54 -7.33 -21.35
N ILE A 31 -3.79 -6.76 -20.17
CA ILE A 31 -5.00 -5.96 -19.91
C ILE A 31 -4.75 -4.49 -20.26
N ASN A 32 -3.52 -3.99 -20.10
CA ASN A 32 -3.13 -2.62 -20.50
C ASN A 32 -1.67 -2.57 -20.96
N LYS A 33 -1.43 -2.04 -22.18
CA LYS A 33 -0.10 -1.94 -22.79
C LYS A 33 0.89 -1.08 -21.98
N GLU A 34 0.40 -0.09 -21.23
CA GLU A 34 1.29 0.79 -20.43
C GLU A 34 1.85 0.08 -19.19
N ASN A 35 1.03 -0.74 -18.52
CA ASN A 35 1.44 -1.48 -17.32
C ASN A 35 2.39 -2.65 -17.64
N ASP A 36 2.30 -3.21 -18.86
CA ASP A 36 3.17 -4.30 -19.30
C ASP A 36 4.65 -3.92 -19.27
N ALA A 37 4.98 -2.67 -19.61
CA ALA A 37 6.36 -2.19 -19.61
C ALA A 37 6.98 -2.19 -18.19
N GLU A 38 6.19 -1.81 -17.18
CA GLU A 38 6.66 -1.77 -15.79
C GLU A 38 6.91 -3.19 -15.26
N PHE A 39 5.99 -4.13 -15.52
CA PHE A 39 6.20 -5.54 -15.15
C PHE A 39 7.39 -6.18 -15.88
N HIS A 40 7.62 -5.82 -17.15
CA HIS A 40 8.80 -6.30 -17.89
C HIS A 40 10.08 -5.74 -17.29
N GLN A 41 10.11 -4.46 -16.94
CA GLN A 41 11.29 -3.85 -16.32
C GLN A 41 11.61 -4.50 -14.97
N GLU A 42 10.59 -4.75 -14.15
CA GLU A 42 10.73 -5.46 -12.88
C GLU A 42 11.21 -6.91 -13.07
N ALA A 43 10.56 -7.68 -13.93
CA ALA A 43 10.94 -9.07 -14.19
C ALA A 43 12.38 -9.19 -14.71
N ASN A 44 12.80 -8.28 -15.59
CA ASN A 44 14.18 -8.23 -16.07
C ASN A 44 15.16 -7.86 -14.95
N PHE A 45 14.82 -6.88 -14.09
CA PHE A 45 15.66 -6.52 -12.95
C PHE A 45 15.85 -7.70 -11.99
N VAL A 46 14.76 -8.38 -11.62
CA VAL A 46 14.80 -9.54 -10.72
C VAL A 46 15.63 -10.68 -11.34
N HIS A 47 15.37 -11.01 -12.61
CA HIS A 47 16.11 -12.02 -13.35
C HIS A 47 17.62 -11.73 -13.41
N ASP A 48 17.99 -10.53 -13.86
CA ASP A 48 19.39 -10.15 -14.06
C ASP A 48 20.16 -10.10 -12.75
N SER A 49 19.48 -9.73 -11.66
CA SER A 49 20.07 -9.70 -10.33
C SER A 49 20.37 -11.10 -9.80
N PHE A 50 19.44 -12.05 -9.89
CA PHE A 50 19.67 -13.43 -9.49
C PHE A 50 20.77 -14.08 -10.36
N LYS A 51 20.78 -13.79 -11.66
CA LYS A 51 21.85 -14.22 -12.55
C LYS A 51 23.20 -13.63 -12.15
N ALA A 52 23.25 -12.36 -11.71
CA ALA A 52 24.47 -11.72 -11.24
C ALA A 52 25.06 -12.35 -9.97
N VAL A 53 24.21 -12.96 -9.14
CA VAL A 53 24.65 -13.69 -7.93
C VAL A 53 24.86 -15.19 -8.18
N GLY A 54 24.82 -15.63 -9.45
CA GLY A 54 25.20 -16.98 -9.88
C GLY A 54 24.08 -18.02 -9.83
N TRP A 55 22.82 -17.59 -9.70
CA TRP A 55 21.68 -18.52 -9.72
C TRP A 55 21.38 -18.97 -11.16
N LYS A 56 20.80 -20.18 -11.29
CA LYS A 56 20.24 -20.64 -12.57
C LYS A 56 18.91 -19.95 -12.78
N THR A 57 18.81 -19.08 -13.78
CA THR A 57 17.62 -18.26 -14.01
C THR A 57 16.84 -18.67 -15.26
N SER A 58 15.51 -18.57 -15.16
CA SER A 58 14.56 -18.66 -16.27
C SER A 58 13.65 -17.43 -16.22
N LEU A 59 13.27 -16.90 -17.37
CA LEU A 59 12.42 -15.72 -17.48
C LEU A 59 11.32 -15.98 -18.51
N THR A 60 10.07 -15.66 -18.16
CA THR A 60 8.96 -15.62 -19.10
C THR A 60 8.11 -14.38 -18.86
N TYR A 61 7.76 -13.64 -19.92
CA TYR A 61 6.96 -12.43 -19.79
C TYR A 61 6.11 -12.16 -21.04
N GLY A 62 5.15 -11.25 -20.90
CA GLY A 62 4.21 -10.93 -21.98
C GLY A 62 3.53 -12.20 -22.50
N GLU A 63 3.32 -12.33 -23.81
CA GLU A 63 2.64 -13.50 -24.38
C GLU A 63 3.34 -14.85 -24.12
N GLY A 64 4.61 -14.85 -23.71
CA GLY A 64 5.31 -16.06 -23.25
C GLY A 64 4.88 -16.54 -21.87
N PHE A 65 4.38 -15.64 -21.00
CA PHE A 65 3.91 -15.98 -19.66
C PHE A 65 2.54 -16.64 -19.73
N THR A 66 2.56 -17.96 -19.96
CA THR A 66 1.36 -18.81 -20.07
C THR A 66 1.37 -19.90 -19.00
N ALA A 67 0.20 -20.48 -18.70
CA ALA A 67 0.08 -21.62 -17.79
C ALA A 67 0.95 -22.81 -18.23
N ALA A 68 1.01 -23.10 -19.53
CA ALA A 68 1.83 -24.18 -20.07
C ALA A 68 3.34 -23.91 -19.89
N ALA A 69 3.79 -22.67 -20.12
CA ALA A 69 5.18 -22.28 -19.87
C ALA A 69 5.53 -22.42 -18.38
N LEU A 70 4.63 -21.98 -17.49
CA LEU A 70 4.85 -22.10 -16.04
C LEU A 70 4.90 -23.57 -15.59
N GLN A 71 4.00 -24.41 -16.09
CA GLN A 71 4.02 -25.86 -15.84
C GLN A 71 5.32 -26.51 -16.33
N ALA A 72 5.81 -26.13 -17.52
CA ALA A 72 7.05 -26.64 -18.06
C ALA A 72 8.28 -26.21 -17.24
N MET A 73 8.31 -24.97 -16.77
CA MET A 73 9.39 -24.45 -15.92
C MET A 73 9.38 -25.07 -14.51
N LEU A 74 8.20 -25.43 -13.99
CA LEU A 74 8.03 -26.07 -12.68
C LEU A 74 8.09 -27.61 -12.74
N ASN A 75 8.59 -28.19 -13.84
CA ASN A 75 8.71 -29.64 -13.98
C ASN A 75 9.64 -30.22 -12.88
N PRO A 76 9.17 -31.13 -12.00
CA PRO A 76 9.97 -31.71 -10.93
C PRO A 76 11.24 -32.44 -11.40
N ASP A 77 11.29 -32.93 -12.63
CA ASP A 77 12.47 -33.62 -13.18
C ASP A 77 13.64 -32.68 -13.44
N ALA A 78 13.39 -31.37 -13.53
CA ALA A 78 14.43 -30.35 -13.72
C ALA A 78 15.19 -30.00 -12.43
N PHE A 79 14.78 -30.53 -11.27
CA PHE A 79 15.31 -30.20 -9.95
C PHE A 79 15.84 -31.44 -9.23
N ALA A 80 16.95 -31.29 -8.52
CA ALA A 80 17.49 -32.32 -7.62
C ALA A 80 16.94 -32.15 -6.19
N SER A 81 17.10 -33.17 -5.36
CA SER A 81 16.80 -33.02 -3.93
C SER A 81 17.76 -32.02 -3.28
N ASN A 82 17.26 -31.20 -2.36
CA ASN A 82 17.96 -30.06 -1.73
C ASN A 82 18.20 -28.84 -2.63
N ASP A 83 17.80 -28.86 -3.90
CA ASP A 83 17.76 -27.62 -4.69
C ASP A 83 16.85 -26.57 -4.03
N GLN A 84 17.11 -25.31 -4.34
CA GLN A 84 16.26 -24.20 -3.93
C GLN A 84 15.63 -23.57 -5.17
N LEU A 85 14.33 -23.31 -5.13
CA LEU A 85 13.60 -22.62 -6.18
C LEU A 85 12.97 -21.35 -5.63
N LEU A 86 13.25 -20.21 -6.27
CA LEU A 86 12.47 -18.99 -6.13
C LEU A 86 11.59 -18.78 -7.38
N LEU A 87 10.28 -18.72 -7.20
CA LEU A 87 9.30 -18.33 -8.21
C LEU A 87 8.86 -16.89 -7.94
N SER A 88 9.28 -15.94 -8.76
CA SER A 88 8.84 -14.54 -8.68
C SER A 88 7.74 -14.28 -9.70
N ILE A 89 6.56 -13.90 -9.23
CA ILE A 89 5.40 -13.55 -10.04
C ILE A 89 5.24 -12.04 -10.01
N SER A 90 5.27 -11.40 -11.18
CA SER A 90 5.03 -9.95 -11.32
C SER A 90 3.95 -9.70 -12.39
N SER A 91 2.69 -9.65 -11.98
CA SER A 91 1.57 -9.38 -12.89
C SER A 91 0.41 -8.70 -12.17
N HIS A 92 -0.70 -8.45 -12.87
CA HIS A 92 -1.94 -8.08 -12.23
C HIS A 92 -2.53 -9.26 -11.45
N GLY A 93 -3.31 -8.94 -10.41
CA GLY A 93 -4.04 -9.92 -9.62
C GLY A 93 -5.47 -9.48 -9.40
N GLU A 94 -6.37 -10.44 -9.22
CA GLU A 94 -7.77 -10.19 -8.90
C GLU A 94 -8.10 -10.68 -7.49
N GLU A 95 -8.98 -9.94 -6.81
CA GLU A 95 -9.51 -10.29 -5.50
C GLU A 95 -10.46 -11.47 -5.65
N GLY A 96 -10.28 -12.51 -4.86
CA GLY A 96 -11.19 -13.65 -4.87
C GLY A 96 -10.69 -14.79 -3.99
N PRO A 97 -11.61 -15.62 -3.46
CA PRO A 97 -11.29 -16.95 -2.98
C PRO A 97 -11.59 -17.95 -4.11
N PRO A 98 -10.59 -18.40 -4.88
CA PRO A 98 -9.15 -18.19 -4.69
C PRO A 98 -8.57 -17.01 -5.50
N HIS A 99 -7.42 -16.52 -5.04
CA HIS A 99 -6.73 -15.39 -5.66
C HIS A 99 -6.21 -15.79 -7.04
N GLN A 100 -6.37 -14.88 -8.00
CA GLN A 100 -6.00 -15.11 -9.40
C GLN A 100 -4.89 -14.18 -9.84
N ILE A 101 -3.98 -14.71 -10.66
CA ILE A 101 -2.93 -13.94 -11.32
C ILE A 101 -3.20 -13.84 -12.81
N CYS A 102 -2.91 -12.68 -13.38
CA CYS A 102 -3.02 -12.47 -14.81
C CYS A 102 -1.78 -13.00 -15.53
N LEU A 103 -2.02 -13.80 -16.56
CA LEU A 103 -1.04 -14.26 -17.52
C LEU A 103 -0.81 -13.20 -18.59
N GLY A 104 0.30 -13.30 -19.33
CA GLY A 104 0.60 -12.29 -20.33
C GLY A 104 -0.19 -12.42 -21.63
N ASP A 105 -1.09 -13.39 -21.75
CA ASP A 105 -2.18 -13.40 -22.75
C ASP A 105 -3.47 -12.70 -22.25
N GLY A 106 -3.45 -12.16 -21.02
CA GLY A 106 -4.58 -11.48 -20.38
C GLY A 106 -5.53 -12.41 -19.64
N ARG A 107 -5.35 -13.73 -19.71
CA ARG A 107 -6.18 -14.68 -18.94
C ARG A 107 -5.80 -14.66 -17.47
N LEU A 108 -6.80 -14.80 -16.62
CA LEU A 108 -6.60 -15.03 -15.19
C LEU A 108 -6.50 -16.54 -14.95
N ILE A 109 -5.54 -16.93 -14.11
CA ILE A 109 -5.47 -18.30 -13.58
C ILE A 109 -5.55 -18.26 -12.07
N ASP A 110 -6.16 -19.29 -11.51
CA ASP A 110 -6.22 -19.46 -10.07
C ASP A 110 -4.86 -19.89 -9.54
N THR A 111 -4.37 -19.21 -8.52
CA THR A 111 -3.10 -19.57 -7.88
C THR A 111 -3.11 -20.98 -7.29
N THR A 112 -4.28 -21.54 -6.91
CA THR A 112 -4.36 -22.93 -6.45
C THR A 112 -3.93 -23.94 -7.51
N GLU A 113 -3.96 -23.59 -8.80
CA GLU A 113 -3.46 -24.44 -9.89
C GLU A 113 -1.94 -24.69 -9.79
N LEU A 114 -1.20 -23.80 -9.11
CA LEU A 114 0.25 -23.97 -8.90
C LEU A 114 0.56 -24.95 -7.78
N LYS A 115 -0.35 -25.08 -6.79
CA LYS A 115 -0.10 -25.86 -5.58
C LYS A 115 0.34 -27.32 -5.85
N PRO A 116 -0.31 -28.09 -6.73
CA PRO A 116 0.12 -29.45 -7.02
C PRO A 116 1.54 -29.55 -7.62
N LEU A 117 2.01 -28.51 -8.32
CA LEU A 117 3.36 -28.46 -8.88
C LEU A 117 4.38 -28.16 -7.79
N LEU A 118 4.11 -27.17 -6.94
CA LEU A 118 4.96 -26.79 -5.83
C LEU A 118 5.06 -27.91 -4.78
N ASP A 119 3.94 -28.59 -4.48
CA ASP A 119 3.93 -29.73 -3.56
C ASP A 119 4.76 -30.91 -4.08
N LYS A 120 4.77 -31.17 -5.39
CA LYS A 120 5.62 -32.21 -6.00
C LYS A 120 7.11 -31.87 -5.87
N LEU A 121 7.49 -30.60 -6.05
CA LEU A 121 8.86 -30.13 -5.84
C LEU A 121 9.26 -30.27 -4.37
N ALA A 122 8.41 -29.80 -3.45
CA ALA A 122 8.62 -29.89 -2.01
C ALA A 122 8.76 -31.34 -1.54
N ALA A 123 7.94 -32.26 -2.05
CA ALA A 123 8.02 -33.70 -1.76
C ALA A 123 9.32 -34.35 -2.22
N LYS A 124 9.98 -33.80 -3.26
CA LYS A 124 11.32 -34.22 -3.72
C LYS A 124 12.45 -33.66 -2.83
N GLY A 125 12.12 -32.82 -1.86
CA GLY A 125 13.08 -32.15 -0.99
C GLY A 125 13.63 -30.85 -1.59
N VAL A 126 12.99 -30.29 -2.63
CA VAL A 126 13.29 -28.94 -3.11
C VAL A 126 12.72 -27.93 -2.12
N LYS A 127 13.50 -26.92 -1.73
CA LYS A 127 12.98 -25.79 -0.95
C LYS A 127 12.37 -24.78 -1.90
N VAL A 128 11.09 -24.49 -1.77
CA VAL A 128 10.36 -23.62 -2.70
C VAL A 128 10.04 -22.30 -2.01
N SER A 129 10.31 -21.20 -2.71
CA SER A 129 9.87 -19.86 -2.38
C SER A 129 9.02 -19.32 -3.52
N VAL A 130 7.90 -18.67 -3.19
CA VAL A 130 7.08 -17.89 -4.13
C VAL A 130 7.07 -16.45 -3.65
N VAL A 131 7.43 -15.51 -4.52
CA VAL A 131 7.25 -14.07 -4.31
C VAL A 131 6.18 -13.58 -5.28
N ASP A 132 5.00 -13.28 -4.77
CA ASP A 132 3.86 -12.81 -5.55
C ASP A 132 3.70 -11.30 -5.40
N ASN A 133 3.97 -10.58 -6.49
CA ASN A 133 3.92 -9.12 -6.54
C ASN A 133 2.58 -8.57 -7.05
N SER A 134 1.61 -9.43 -7.29
CA SER A 134 0.31 -9.05 -7.82
C SER A 134 -0.60 -8.38 -6.77
N CYS A 135 -1.67 -7.72 -7.24
CA CYS A 135 -2.71 -7.22 -6.36
C CYS A 135 -3.40 -8.37 -5.64
N PHE A 136 -3.75 -8.20 -4.37
CA PHE A 136 -4.43 -9.22 -3.56
C PHE A 136 -3.59 -10.49 -3.32
N SER A 137 -2.26 -10.39 -3.47
CA SER A 137 -1.32 -11.52 -3.40
C SER A 137 -1.29 -12.22 -2.03
N GLY A 138 -1.85 -11.63 -0.97
CA GLY A 138 -2.04 -12.34 0.30
C GLY A 138 -2.91 -13.60 0.15
N GLY A 139 -3.75 -13.66 -0.89
CA GLY A 139 -4.47 -14.88 -1.24
C GLY A 139 -3.54 -16.02 -1.68
N SER A 140 -2.39 -15.73 -2.29
CA SER A 140 -1.35 -16.73 -2.59
C SER A 140 -0.76 -17.33 -1.33
N VAL A 141 -0.60 -16.56 -0.24
CA VAL A 141 -0.12 -17.12 1.03
C VAL A 141 -1.08 -18.20 1.54
N LYS A 142 -2.39 -17.92 1.52
CA LYS A 142 -3.43 -18.88 1.89
C LYS A 142 -3.46 -20.10 0.96
N ALA A 143 -3.31 -19.87 -0.34
CA ALA A 143 -3.43 -20.91 -1.37
C ALA A 143 -2.19 -21.81 -1.47
N LEU A 144 -0.98 -21.28 -1.30
CA LEU A 144 0.26 -21.94 -1.69
C LEU A 144 1.17 -22.33 -0.51
N ALA A 145 1.09 -21.63 0.63
CA ALA A 145 2.05 -21.85 1.72
C ALA A 145 1.89 -23.24 2.36
N GLY A 146 3.02 -23.89 2.64
CA GLY A 146 3.05 -25.26 3.12
C GLY A 146 4.40 -25.71 3.64
N LYS A 147 4.51 -27.00 3.96
CA LYS A 147 5.76 -27.61 4.41
C LYS A 147 6.80 -27.56 3.27
N ASN A 148 7.87 -26.81 3.47
CA ASN A 148 8.92 -26.48 2.47
C ASN A 148 8.49 -25.55 1.32
N VAL A 149 7.33 -24.90 1.42
CA VAL A 149 6.88 -23.88 0.46
C VAL A 149 6.68 -22.58 1.21
N CYS A 150 7.65 -21.69 1.10
CA CYS A 150 7.57 -20.32 1.57
C CYS A 150 6.81 -19.48 0.53
N VAL A 151 5.82 -18.70 0.96
CA VAL A 151 5.11 -17.76 0.10
C VAL A 151 5.22 -16.37 0.71
N VAL A 152 5.45 -15.43 -0.17
CA VAL A 152 5.82 -14.07 0.13
C VAL A 152 4.98 -13.21 -0.79
N SER A 153 4.09 -12.39 -0.24
CA SER A 153 3.14 -11.60 -1.01
C SER A 153 3.42 -10.12 -0.84
N ALA A 154 3.33 -9.35 -1.92
CA ALA A 154 3.51 -7.90 -1.87
C ALA A 154 2.44 -7.21 -1.02
N THR A 155 1.26 -7.81 -0.94
CA THR A 155 0.11 -7.25 -0.24
C THR A 155 -0.67 -8.33 0.48
N TYR A 156 -1.66 -7.92 1.27
CA TYR A 156 -2.66 -8.83 1.83
C TYR A 156 -3.74 -9.15 0.78
N ASP A 157 -4.60 -10.12 1.08
CA ASP A 157 -5.61 -10.64 0.16
C ASP A 157 -6.74 -9.67 -0.19
N ASN A 158 -6.82 -8.54 0.51
CA ASN A 158 -7.77 -7.46 0.30
C ASN A 158 -7.11 -6.14 -0.15
N VAL A 159 -5.81 -6.17 -0.48
CA VAL A 159 -5.03 -4.97 -0.79
C VAL A 159 -4.39 -5.05 -2.17
N THR A 160 -4.49 -3.97 -2.94
CA THR A 160 -3.83 -3.82 -4.24
C THR A 160 -2.35 -3.49 -4.10
N SER A 161 -1.53 -4.09 -4.96
CA SER A 161 -0.08 -3.86 -5.03
C SER A 161 0.22 -2.70 -5.98
N PHE A 162 1.31 -1.99 -5.73
CA PHE A 162 1.80 -0.90 -6.57
C PHE A 162 3.28 -1.11 -6.88
N LEU A 163 3.70 -0.69 -8.07
CA LEU A 163 5.10 -0.74 -8.49
C LEU A 163 5.91 0.47 -7.97
N PRO A 164 7.18 0.28 -7.57
CA PRO A 164 7.96 -0.97 -7.65
C PRO A 164 7.55 -1.94 -6.54
N SER A 165 7.52 -3.24 -6.87
CA SER A 165 7.04 -4.24 -5.93
C SER A 165 8.04 -4.59 -4.83
N ILE A 166 7.60 -5.46 -3.93
CA ILE A 166 8.51 -6.04 -2.96
C ILE A 166 9.61 -6.89 -3.58
N GLY A 167 9.33 -7.63 -4.65
CA GLY A 167 10.34 -8.44 -5.34
C GLY A 167 11.52 -7.59 -5.81
N THR A 168 11.23 -6.39 -6.30
CA THR A 168 12.24 -5.42 -6.69
C THR A 168 13.06 -4.93 -5.47
N SER A 169 12.42 -4.55 -4.37
CA SER A 169 13.13 -4.11 -3.15
C SER A 169 13.99 -5.21 -2.53
N MET A 170 13.44 -6.43 -2.41
CA MET A 170 14.17 -7.62 -1.96
C MET A 170 15.41 -7.83 -2.80
N THR A 171 15.26 -7.82 -4.11
CA THR A 171 16.37 -8.11 -5.01
C THR A 171 17.45 -7.01 -4.96
N GLY A 172 17.05 -5.74 -4.84
CA GLY A 172 17.98 -4.62 -4.63
C GLY A 172 18.82 -4.78 -3.36
N ARG A 173 18.22 -5.26 -2.26
CA ARG A 173 18.94 -5.54 -1.01
C ARG A 173 19.91 -6.72 -1.14
N LEU A 174 19.50 -7.78 -1.83
CA LEU A 174 20.36 -8.94 -2.10
C LEU A 174 21.61 -8.49 -2.86
N LEU A 175 21.45 -7.68 -3.92
CA LEU A 175 22.57 -7.13 -4.67
C LEU A 175 23.49 -6.27 -3.80
N ALA A 176 22.93 -5.41 -2.95
CA ALA A 176 23.71 -4.55 -2.06
C ALA A 176 24.57 -5.38 -1.09
N LYS A 177 24.01 -6.44 -0.49
CA LYS A 177 24.73 -7.38 0.37
C LYS A 177 25.83 -8.11 -0.39
N GLU A 178 25.47 -8.70 -1.54
CA GLU A 178 26.41 -9.46 -2.37
C GLU A 178 27.56 -8.61 -2.87
N LEU A 179 27.31 -7.34 -3.19
CA LEU A 179 28.35 -6.41 -3.62
C LEU A 179 29.43 -6.19 -2.55
N LYS A 180 29.08 -6.21 -1.26
CA LYS A 180 30.04 -6.07 -0.15
C LYS A 180 30.99 -7.27 -0.04
N ASN A 181 30.51 -8.46 -0.39
CA ASN A 181 31.25 -9.73 -0.22
C ASN A 181 31.81 -10.31 -1.52
N ALA A 182 31.43 -9.74 -2.68
CA ALA A 182 31.77 -10.28 -3.98
C ALA A 182 33.24 -10.08 -4.34
N SER A 183 33.79 -11.05 -5.09
CA SER A 183 35.04 -10.86 -5.82
C SER A 183 34.93 -9.67 -6.79
N SER A 184 36.06 -9.11 -7.21
CA SER A 184 36.08 -7.94 -8.11
C SER A 184 35.26 -8.15 -9.39
N ALA A 185 35.31 -9.35 -9.98
CA ALA A 185 34.55 -9.69 -11.18
C ALA A 185 33.03 -9.75 -10.91
N ARG A 186 32.61 -10.44 -9.84
CA ARG A 186 31.19 -10.53 -9.45
C ARG A 186 30.64 -9.16 -9.04
N ALA A 187 31.42 -8.36 -8.32
CA ALA A 187 31.09 -6.99 -7.96
C ALA A 187 30.88 -6.10 -9.20
N ALA A 188 31.71 -6.27 -10.25
CA ALA A 188 31.52 -5.54 -11.52
C ALA A 188 30.20 -5.94 -12.21
N GLN A 189 29.85 -7.22 -12.20
CA GLN A 189 28.58 -7.70 -12.75
C GLN A 189 27.37 -7.13 -11.98
N ILE A 190 27.41 -7.15 -10.65
CA ILE A 190 26.36 -6.57 -9.80
C ILE A 190 26.19 -5.07 -10.08
N ARG A 191 27.29 -4.30 -10.11
CA ARG A 191 27.24 -2.86 -10.43
C ARG A 191 26.65 -2.59 -11.81
N LYS A 192 26.94 -3.45 -12.80
CA LYS A 192 26.36 -3.33 -14.15
C LYS A 192 24.84 -3.48 -14.11
N VAL A 193 24.31 -4.44 -13.35
CA VAL A 193 22.86 -4.59 -13.15
C VAL A 193 22.29 -3.35 -12.46
N MET A 194 22.83 -2.94 -11.31
CA MET A 194 22.34 -1.75 -10.59
C MET A 194 22.34 -0.48 -11.46
N ALA A 195 23.34 -0.31 -12.33
CA ALA A 195 23.42 0.82 -13.25
C ALA A 195 22.39 0.76 -14.39
N ALA A 196 22.09 -0.44 -14.91
CA ALA A 196 21.11 -0.65 -15.97
C ALA A 196 19.67 -0.33 -15.52
N TYR A 197 19.41 -0.43 -14.22
CA TYR A 197 18.10 -0.20 -13.61
C TYR A 197 18.10 0.99 -12.64
N LYS A 198 19.01 1.95 -12.82
CA LYS A 198 19.12 3.14 -11.96
C LYS A 198 17.86 4.02 -11.93
N ASP A 199 17.03 3.90 -12.97
CA ASP A 199 15.80 4.67 -13.14
C ASP A 199 14.60 3.96 -12.49
N LEU A 200 14.79 2.73 -11.97
CA LEU A 200 13.80 2.15 -11.07
C LEU A 200 13.74 3.02 -9.80
N PRO A 201 12.53 3.28 -9.27
CA PRO A 201 12.34 4.10 -8.06
C PRO A 201 12.77 3.37 -6.76
N ILE A 202 13.91 2.69 -6.78
CA ILE A 202 14.51 2.01 -5.63
C ILE A 202 15.66 2.89 -5.13
N ASP A 203 15.60 3.33 -3.88
CA ASP A 203 16.75 3.99 -3.26
C ASP A 203 17.81 2.96 -2.84
N LEU A 204 18.59 2.49 -3.81
CA LEU A 204 19.70 1.55 -3.58
C LEU A 204 20.75 2.09 -2.59
N LYS A 205 20.82 3.41 -2.37
CA LYS A 205 21.74 4.01 -1.39
C LYS A 205 21.17 3.92 0.02
N ALA A 206 19.86 4.11 0.21
CA ALA A 206 19.20 3.88 1.49
C ALA A 206 19.30 2.40 1.91
N LEU A 207 19.13 1.47 0.97
CA LEU A 207 19.28 0.02 1.23
C LEU A 207 20.66 -0.37 1.79
N GLY A 208 21.71 0.43 1.54
CA GLY A 208 23.06 0.15 2.04
C GLY A 208 23.39 0.74 3.41
N LYS A 209 22.59 1.71 3.90
CA LYS A 209 22.90 2.52 5.10
C LYS A 209 22.25 2.03 6.39
N ASP A 210 21.06 1.43 6.32
CA ASP A 210 20.27 1.08 7.51
C ASP A 210 20.64 -0.30 8.12
N ASP A 211 21.59 -1.00 7.52
CA ASP A 211 21.71 -2.44 7.65
C ASP A 211 22.97 -2.89 8.41
N ALA A 212 23.27 -2.25 9.55
CA ALA A 212 24.24 -2.80 10.51
C ALA A 212 23.81 -4.21 11.02
N GLU A 213 22.50 -4.51 11.00
CA GLU A 213 21.98 -5.86 11.27
C GLU A 213 22.32 -6.90 10.19
N LEU A 214 22.73 -6.50 8.97
CA LEU A 214 23.04 -7.43 7.88
C LEU A 214 24.50 -7.91 7.83
N GLU A 215 25.34 -7.42 8.74
CA GLU A 215 26.79 -7.69 8.74
C GLU A 215 27.18 -9.05 9.38
N GLY A 216 26.21 -9.90 9.76
CA GLY A 216 26.45 -11.21 10.37
C GLY A 216 25.64 -12.37 9.76
N LYS A 217 26.34 -13.47 9.42
CA LYS A 217 25.83 -14.78 8.93
C LYS A 217 24.93 -14.71 7.66
N GLY A 218 24.68 -15.87 7.04
CA GLY A 218 23.87 -16.00 5.81
C GLY A 218 22.49 -15.35 6.00
N MET A 219 21.97 -14.71 4.95
CA MET A 219 20.65 -14.07 5.02
C MET A 219 19.59 -15.08 4.59
N SER A 220 18.59 -15.28 5.45
CA SER A 220 17.40 -16.02 5.06
C SER A 220 16.52 -15.18 4.13
N LEU A 221 15.69 -15.84 3.32
CA LEU A 221 14.69 -15.15 2.53
C LEU A 221 13.72 -14.34 3.42
N GLU A 222 13.40 -14.87 4.62
CA GLU A 222 12.61 -14.15 5.62
C GLU A 222 13.26 -12.81 5.94
N GLU A 223 14.55 -12.76 6.27
CA GLU A 223 15.27 -11.50 6.58
C GLU A 223 15.34 -10.54 5.37
N LEU A 224 15.58 -11.07 4.17
CA LEU A 224 15.60 -10.26 2.95
C LEU A 224 14.24 -9.60 2.71
N PHE A 225 13.17 -10.35 2.90
CA PHE A 225 11.82 -9.84 2.77
C PHE A 225 11.45 -8.84 3.87
N LEU A 226 11.79 -9.18 5.10
CA LEU A 226 11.46 -8.39 6.28
C LEU A 226 12.12 -7.01 6.22
N SER A 227 13.29 -6.93 5.59
CA SER A 227 13.96 -5.66 5.29
C SER A 227 13.42 -4.97 4.04
N ALA A 228 12.81 -5.71 3.10
CA ALA A 228 12.25 -5.13 1.89
C ALA A 228 11.09 -4.16 2.21
N ARG A 229 10.96 -3.16 1.34
CA ARG A 229 10.00 -2.08 1.47
C ARG A 229 9.48 -1.76 0.08
N SER A 230 8.18 -1.65 -0.11
CA SER A 230 7.61 -1.04 -1.31
C SER A 230 7.99 0.45 -1.32
N HIS A 231 9.15 0.77 -1.88
CA HIS A 231 9.61 2.15 -2.00
C HIS A 231 9.00 2.76 -3.24
N ARG A 232 7.85 3.41 -3.11
CA ARG A 232 7.59 4.56 -3.98
C ARG A 232 8.07 5.80 -3.25
N GLY A 233 9.25 6.27 -3.64
CA GLY A 233 9.74 7.61 -3.32
C GLY A 233 8.88 8.68 -4.01
N LEU A 234 7.61 8.79 -3.63
CA LEU A 234 6.81 9.95 -4.00
C LEU A 234 7.20 11.10 -3.06
N LYS A 235 7.27 12.30 -3.64
CA LYS A 235 7.62 13.50 -2.88
C LYS A 235 6.60 13.69 -1.75
N PRO A 236 7.03 14.16 -0.56
CA PRO A 236 6.09 14.51 0.50
C PRO A 236 4.98 15.42 -0.04
N GLY A 237 3.72 14.96 -0.03
CA GLY A 237 2.56 15.73 -0.51
C GLY A 237 1.82 15.11 -1.71
N GLU A 238 2.38 14.12 -2.41
CA GLU A 238 1.71 13.44 -3.52
C GLU A 238 0.78 12.32 -3.02
N GLY A 239 -0.28 12.73 -2.29
CA GLY A 239 -1.62 12.15 -2.17
C GLY A 239 -1.94 10.65 -2.32
N MET A 240 -1.00 9.71 -2.17
CA MET A 240 -1.32 8.27 -2.12
C MET A 240 -0.69 7.62 -0.90
N ALA A 241 -1.51 7.51 0.15
CA ALA A 241 -1.31 6.70 1.36
C ALA A 241 -1.23 5.18 1.08
N ASN A 242 -0.81 4.77 -0.13
CA ASN A 242 -0.87 3.38 -0.61
C ASN A 242 0.48 2.67 -0.58
N ASN A 243 1.56 3.35 -0.17
CA ASN A 243 2.93 2.89 -0.43
C ASN A 243 3.56 2.07 0.71
N TYR A 244 2.81 1.65 1.72
CA TYR A 244 3.37 0.96 2.88
C TYR A 244 2.54 -0.23 3.35
N SER A 245 1.82 -0.91 2.48
CA SER A 245 1.27 -2.21 2.87
C SER A 245 2.43 -3.13 3.20
N PRO A 246 2.57 -3.55 4.48
CA PRO A 246 3.61 -4.48 4.82
C PRO A 246 3.27 -5.74 4.04
N PRO A 247 4.27 -6.32 3.42
CA PRO A 247 4.05 -7.53 2.65
C PRO A 247 3.70 -8.70 3.59
N GLN A 248 3.02 -9.75 3.11
CA GLN A 248 2.66 -10.90 3.94
C GLN A 248 3.54 -12.14 3.66
N ILE A 249 4.15 -12.72 4.70
CA ILE A 249 4.92 -13.98 4.64
C ILE A 249 4.08 -15.10 5.20
N SER A 250 3.96 -16.22 4.46
CA SER A 250 3.62 -17.63 4.78
C SER A 250 2.69 -18.00 5.94
N SER A 251 2.59 -17.21 7.00
CA SER A 251 1.51 -17.22 7.96
C SER A 251 0.31 -16.43 7.45
N ASP A 252 -0.85 -17.06 7.59
CA ASP A 252 -2.12 -16.37 7.51
C ASP A 252 -2.30 -15.59 8.82
N VAL A 253 -1.63 -14.43 8.91
CA VAL A 253 -1.94 -13.46 9.96
C VAL A 253 -3.33 -12.93 9.64
N GLY A 254 -4.35 -13.67 10.07
CA GLY A 254 -5.73 -13.24 9.95
C GLY A 254 -5.86 -11.82 10.48
N ASN A 255 -6.56 -10.97 9.74
CA ASN A 255 -6.78 -9.55 10.05
C ASN A 255 -5.55 -8.63 9.91
N GLY A 256 -4.51 -9.01 9.17
CA GLY A 256 -3.47 -8.07 8.75
C GLY A 256 -3.84 -7.32 7.45
N GLY A 257 -3.10 -6.26 7.12
CA GLY A 257 -3.18 -5.57 5.83
C GLY A 257 -4.13 -4.42 5.73
N PHE A 258 -4.93 -4.22 6.77
CA PHE A 258 -5.77 -3.05 6.82
C PHE A 258 -4.92 -1.79 6.86
N ARG A 259 -5.29 -0.81 6.04
CA ARG A 259 -4.93 0.60 6.29
C ARG A 259 -5.47 1.02 7.65
N LEU A 260 -4.85 2.02 8.26
CA LEU A 260 -5.50 2.74 9.37
C LEU A 260 -6.86 3.31 8.94
N ARG A 261 -7.11 3.44 7.64
CA ARG A 261 -8.44 3.76 7.11
C ARG A 261 -9.41 2.57 7.08
N GLU A 262 -8.95 1.39 6.69
CA GLU A 262 -9.78 0.20 6.49
C GLU A 262 -10.05 -0.56 7.78
N ALA A 263 -9.13 -0.49 8.75
CA ALA A 263 -9.36 -0.95 10.12
C ALA A 263 -10.35 -0.02 10.85
N PHE A 264 -10.61 1.16 10.29
CA PHE A 264 -11.46 2.20 10.87
C PHE A 264 -12.43 2.76 9.82
N PRO A 265 -13.17 1.91 9.06
CA PRO A 265 -13.88 2.34 7.86
C PRO A 265 -15.02 3.32 8.21
N ALA A 266 -15.68 3.12 9.35
CA ALA A 266 -16.69 4.03 9.89
C ALA A 266 -16.13 5.45 10.16
N TYR A 267 -14.83 5.57 10.44
CA TYR A 267 -14.17 6.85 10.68
C TYR A 267 -13.78 7.54 9.36
N PHE A 268 -13.40 6.79 8.33
CA PHE A 268 -12.80 7.35 7.12
C PHE A 268 -13.71 7.38 5.87
N ASP A 269 -14.59 6.40 5.67
CA ASP A 269 -15.54 6.42 4.55
C ASP A 269 -16.56 7.55 4.66
N PHE A 270 -16.81 7.96 5.91
CA PHE A 270 -17.49 9.18 6.29
C PHE A 270 -17.03 10.44 5.53
N PHE A 271 -15.73 10.54 5.19
CA PHE A 271 -15.15 11.73 4.57
C PHE A 271 -15.01 11.65 3.05
N SER A 272 -15.20 10.47 2.45
CA SER A 272 -14.97 10.31 1.00
C SER A 272 -16.10 10.83 0.12
N MET A 273 -17.28 11.13 0.68
CA MET A 273 -18.49 11.65 0.00
C MET A 273 -18.94 10.90 -1.28
N LYS A 274 -18.30 9.78 -1.66
CA LYS A 274 -18.52 9.10 -2.95
C LYS A 274 -19.86 8.37 -3.02
N ASP A 275 -20.42 7.95 -1.88
CA ASP A 275 -21.78 7.38 -1.80
C ASP A 275 -22.59 8.09 -0.71
N LYS A 276 -23.33 9.14 -1.11
CA LYS A 276 -24.09 10.01 -0.20
C LYS A 276 -25.20 9.28 0.55
N ALA A 277 -25.75 8.19 0.00
CA ALA A 277 -26.87 7.47 0.60
C ALA A 277 -26.40 6.47 1.66
N LYS A 278 -25.36 5.67 1.33
CA LYS A 278 -24.72 4.75 2.28
C LYS A 278 -24.03 5.51 3.41
N SER A 279 -23.38 6.64 3.08
CA SER A 279 -22.80 7.55 4.06
C SER A 279 -23.86 8.05 5.05
N ARG A 280 -25.03 8.51 4.60
CA ARG A 280 -26.11 8.99 5.50
C ARG A 280 -26.65 7.91 6.44
N ALA A 281 -26.91 6.70 5.96
CA ALA A 281 -27.46 5.62 6.80
C ALA A 281 -26.45 5.12 7.85
N THR A 282 -25.19 4.91 7.46
CA THR A 282 -24.10 4.58 8.41
C THR A 282 -23.86 5.74 9.38
N THR A 283 -23.99 6.99 8.93
CA THR A 283 -23.89 8.19 9.77
C THR A 283 -25.00 8.25 10.83
N ASP A 284 -26.26 8.08 10.47
CA ASP A 284 -27.35 8.15 11.45
C ASP A 284 -27.29 7.00 12.47
N ALA A 285 -26.80 5.82 12.07
CA ALA A 285 -26.59 4.69 12.98
C ALA A 285 -25.35 4.86 13.89
N PHE A 286 -24.24 5.37 13.36
CA PHE A 286 -22.98 5.57 14.10
C PHE A 286 -23.10 6.70 15.14
N PHE A 287 -23.87 7.75 14.84
CA PHE A 287 -23.95 8.94 15.69
C PHE A 287 -25.17 9.00 16.64
N LYS A 288 -26.22 8.20 16.43
CA LYS A 288 -27.29 8.04 17.44
C LYS A 288 -26.81 7.39 18.74
N LYS A 289 -25.61 6.79 18.74
CA LYS A 289 -25.03 6.06 19.88
C LYS A 289 -23.97 6.82 20.69
N ASP A 290 -23.84 8.14 20.52
CA ASP A 290 -22.87 8.92 21.31
C ASP A 290 -21.42 8.38 21.16
N TYR A 291 -21.11 7.87 19.96
CA TYR A 291 -19.93 7.03 19.74
C TYR A 291 -18.60 7.79 19.83
N PHE A 292 -18.58 9.11 19.68
CA PHE A 292 -17.35 9.90 19.92
C PHE A 292 -17.09 10.10 21.42
N SER A 293 -18.16 10.25 22.19
CA SER A 293 -18.16 10.26 23.66
C SER A 293 -17.75 8.89 24.21
N ALA A 294 -18.24 7.80 23.61
CA ALA A 294 -17.93 6.42 23.97
C ALA A 294 -16.57 5.93 23.43
N ALA A 295 -16.14 6.35 22.24
CA ALA A 295 -14.82 6.04 21.67
C ALA A 295 -13.70 6.76 22.42
N ALA A 296 -13.97 7.95 22.97
CA ALA A 296 -13.09 8.62 23.92
C ALA A 296 -13.12 7.96 25.32
N ALA A 297 -14.17 7.19 25.65
CA ALA A 297 -14.44 6.62 26.97
C ALA A 297 -14.35 5.08 27.05
N CYS A 298 -13.49 4.42 26.28
CA CYS A 298 -13.13 3.01 26.49
C CYS A 298 -14.22 1.98 26.16
N ALA A 299 -14.58 1.81 24.88
CA ALA A 299 -15.18 0.55 24.45
C ALA A 299 -14.06 -0.50 24.24
N PRO A 300 -14.12 -1.68 24.88
CA PRO A 300 -13.14 -2.77 24.68
C PRO A 300 -13.16 -3.33 23.24
N ASP A 301 -14.24 -3.10 22.50
CA ASP A 301 -14.37 -3.54 21.09
C ASP A 301 -14.00 -2.43 20.07
N ASN A 302 -13.39 -1.33 20.52
CA ASN A 302 -12.94 -0.26 19.62
C ASN A 302 -11.65 -0.69 18.90
N PRO A 303 -11.57 -0.61 17.56
CA PRO A 303 -10.36 -0.90 16.80
C PRO A 303 -9.12 -0.10 17.24
N PHE A 304 -9.31 1.06 17.87
CA PHE A 304 -8.21 1.82 18.47
C PHE A 304 -7.74 1.21 19.79
N THR A 305 -8.67 0.67 20.59
CA THR A 305 -8.31 -0.18 21.74
C THR A 305 -7.55 -1.39 21.25
N LEU A 306 -7.99 -2.04 20.16
CA LEU A 306 -7.22 -3.13 19.53
C LEU A 306 -5.84 -2.68 19.07
N PHE A 307 -5.69 -1.50 18.46
CA PHE A 307 -4.37 -0.95 18.08
C PHE A 307 -3.49 -0.66 19.30
N ILE A 308 -4.05 -0.08 20.36
CA ILE A 308 -3.32 0.25 21.58
C ILE A 308 -2.95 -1.01 22.37
N GLU A 309 -3.88 -1.96 22.53
CA GLU A 309 -3.63 -3.29 23.10
C GLU A 309 -2.62 -4.06 22.26
N PHE A 310 -2.70 -3.91 20.94
CA PHE A 310 -1.75 -4.49 20.03
C PHE A 310 -0.34 -3.93 20.23
N MET A 311 -0.20 -2.60 20.30
CA MET A 311 1.08 -1.96 20.60
C MET A 311 1.58 -2.30 22.01
N ALA A 312 0.68 -2.35 23.00
CA ALA A 312 1.02 -2.71 24.38
C ALA A 312 1.48 -4.18 24.51
N ASN A 313 0.87 -5.09 23.73
CA ASN A 313 1.29 -6.50 23.66
C ASN A 313 2.66 -6.65 22.96
N LEU A 314 2.99 -5.77 22.00
CA LEU A 314 4.34 -5.73 21.42
C LEU A 314 5.37 -5.18 22.42
N ASP A 315 4.94 -4.31 23.33
CA ASP A 315 5.77 -3.63 24.33
C ASP A 315 6.16 -4.52 25.52
N SER A 316 5.41 -5.61 25.77
CA SER A 316 5.57 -6.46 26.96
C SER A 316 6.74 -7.45 26.88
N ILE A 317 7.97 -6.97 26.67
CA ILE A 317 9.27 -7.59 27.09
C ILE A 317 10.21 -8.07 25.95
N ALA A 318 9.76 -8.40 24.74
CA ALA A 318 10.67 -8.87 23.67
C ALA A 318 11.02 -7.85 22.58
N ASN A 319 10.18 -6.84 22.36
CA ASN A 319 10.34 -5.86 21.29
C ASN A 319 10.28 -4.40 21.78
N HIS A 320 10.31 -4.16 23.10
CA HIS A 320 10.19 -2.82 23.70
C HIS A 320 11.16 -1.80 23.06
N ASP A 321 12.43 -2.17 22.89
CA ASP A 321 13.44 -1.28 22.28
C ASP A 321 13.15 -1.00 20.80
N LYS A 322 12.63 -2.00 20.07
CA LYS A 322 12.27 -1.85 18.64
C LYS A 322 11.05 -0.97 18.49
N VAL A 323 10.01 -1.16 19.31
CA VAL A 323 8.81 -0.31 19.35
C VAL A 323 9.19 1.11 19.77
N THR A 324 10.01 1.29 20.80
CA THR A 324 10.45 2.61 21.24
C THR A 324 11.24 3.35 20.17
N THR A 325 12.15 2.67 19.47
CA THR A 325 12.92 3.24 18.35
C THR A 325 11.98 3.66 17.22
N LEU A 326 11.03 2.78 16.87
CA LEU A 326 10.02 3.02 15.85
C LEU A 326 9.21 4.30 16.09
N LEU A 327 8.75 4.46 17.33
CA LEU A 327 7.96 5.61 17.75
C LEU A 327 8.77 6.89 17.61
N LYS A 328 10.02 6.88 18.11
CA LYS A 328 10.94 8.03 18.05
C LYS A 328 11.28 8.43 16.61
N GLU A 329 11.56 7.47 15.73
CA GLU A 329 11.82 7.71 14.30
C GLU A 329 10.63 8.38 13.59
N ASN A 330 9.41 8.10 14.04
CA ASN A 330 8.19 8.71 13.52
C ASN A 330 7.77 9.98 14.29
N GLY A 331 8.59 10.45 15.23
CA GLY A 331 8.36 11.67 16.01
C GLY A 331 7.32 11.52 17.11
N PHE A 332 7.14 10.31 17.63
CA PHE A 332 6.39 10.04 18.86
C PHE A 332 7.36 9.79 20.02
N ALA A 333 7.06 10.34 21.19
CA ALA A 333 7.87 10.13 22.38
C ALA A 333 7.75 8.68 22.88
N ASP A 334 6.52 8.16 22.93
CA ASP A 334 6.15 6.83 23.39
C ASP A 334 4.73 6.45 22.91
N LEU A 335 4.20 5.33 23.41
CA LEU A 335 2.85 4.85 23.07
C LEU A 335 1.73 5.75 23.60
N GLU A 336 1.94 6.41 24.74
CA GLU A 336 0.97 7.33 25.31
C GLU A 336 0.89 8.61 24.46
N ASP A 337 2.01 9.06 23.90
CA ASP A 337 2.06 10.16 22.94
C ASP A 337 1.31 9.82 21.64
N VAL A 338 1.50 8.62 21.07
CA VAL A 338 0.68 8.13 19.94
C VAL A 338 -0.81 8.18 20.28
N ARG A 339 -1.17 7.69 21.47
CA ARG A 339 -2.54 7.67 21.97
C ARG A 339 -3.12 9.08 22.08
N ASN A 340 -2.37 10.01 22.65
CA ASN A 340 -2.80 11.39 22.86
C ASN A 340 -2.93 12.14 21.54
N GLN A 341 -1.93 12.04 20.65
CA GLN A 341 -2.00 12.68 19.33
C GLN A 341 -3.16 12.12 18.49
N PHE A 342 -3.44 10.81 18.57
CA PHE A 342 -4.62 10.24 17.90
C PHE A 342 -5.93 10.75 18.50
N LYS A 343 -6.06 10.80 19.83
CA LYS A 343 -7.25 11.38 20.50
C LYS A 343 -7.49 12.81 20.07
N ASP A 344 -6.43 13.62 20.01
CA ASP A 344 -6.50 15.01 19.56
C ASP A 344 -6.90 15.11 18.09
N TYR A 345 -6.34 14.26 17.22
CA TYR A 345 -6.74 14.15 15.83
C TYR A 345 -8.23 13.81 15.68
N VAL A 346 -8.71 12.80 16.42
CA VAL A 346 -10.11 12.39 16.45
C VAL A 346 -11.03 13.52 16.90
N LYS A 347 -10.66 14.21 17.99
CA LYS A 347 -11.41 15.35 18.52
C LYS A 347 -11.52 16.47 17.48
N ARG A 348 -10.40 16.90 16.88
CA ARG A 348 -10.38 17.97 15.87
C ARG A 348 -11.23 17.61 14.64
N ARG A 349 -11.16 16.36 14.17
CA ARG A 349 -12.00 15.88 13.07
C ARG A 349 -13.48 15.86 13.43
N GLY A 350 -13.82 15.55 14.69
CA GLY A 350 -15.17 15.69 15.23
C GLY A 350 -15.67 17.14 15.18
N GLU A 351 -14.82 18.11 15.55
CA GLU A 351 -15.13 19.54 15.50
C GLU A 351 -15.35 20.04 14.06
N VAL A 352 -14.49 19.64 13.11
CA VAL A 352 -14.66 19.90 11.66
C VAL A 352 -16.03 19.40 11.21
N TRP A 353 -16.40 18.18 11.57
CA TRP A 353 -17.66 17.59 11.18
C TRP A 353 -18.88 18.31 11.77
N GLN A 354 -18.89 18.60 13.07
CA GLN A 354 -20.03 19.29 13.68
C GLN A 354 -20.27 20.66 13.02
N THR A 355 -19.18 21.34 12.67
CA THR A 355 -19.21 22.59 11.91
C THR A 355 -19.85 22.38 10.53
N TRP A 356 -19.42 21.36 9.76
CA TRP A 356 -20.01 21.02 8.46
C TRP A 356 -21.47 20.57 8.54
N LYS A 357 -21.84 19.77 9.53
CA LYS A 357 -23.21 19.28 9.73
C LYS A 357 -24.15 20.44 9.98
N LYS A 358 -23.77 21.36 10.88
CA LYS A 358 -24.54 22.57 11.16
C LYS A 358 -24.66 23.45 9.91
N ALA A 359 -23.54 23.74 9.24
CA ALA A 359 -23.53 24.55 8.02
C ALA A 359 -24.40 23.94 6.92
N SER A 360 -24.36 22.62 6.74
CA SER A 360 -25.15 21.89 5.75
C SER A 360 -26.65 21.89 6.07
N ALA A 361 -27.03 21.72 7.33
CA ALA A 361 -28.43 21.79 7.74
C ALA A 361 -29.01 23.20 7.49
N GLU A 362 -28.27 24.24 7.87
CA GLU A 362 -28.64 25.64 7.62
C GLU A 362 -28.70 25.94 6.11
N HIS A 363 -27.72 25.46 5.33
CA HIS A 363 -27.69 25.64 3.88
C HIS A 363 -28.87 24.96 3.19
N ASN A 364 -29.21 23.72 3.56
CA ASN A 364 -30.35 23.01 3.01
C ASN A 364 -31.69 23.67 3.40
N ALA A 365 -31.78 24.27 4.59
CA ALA A 365 -32.95 25.06 4.98
C ALA A 365 -33.10 26.29 4.07
N VAL A 366 -32.00 27.01 3.80
CA VAL A 366 -32.01 28.14 2.85
C VAL A 366 -32.44 27.69 1.45
N LEU A 367 -31.91 26.57 0.95
CA LEU A 367 -32.30 26.04 -0.38
C LEU A 367 -33.78 25.66 -0.44
N LYS A 368 -34.32 25.05 0.62
CA LYS A 368 -35.73 24.67 0.69
C LYS A 368 -36.66 25.89 0.67
N GLU A 369 -36.31 26.94 1.41
CA GLU A 369 -37.05 28.21 1.40
C GLU A 369 -36.97 28.90 0.03
N LEU A 370 -35.82 28.82 -0.64
CA LEU A 370 -35.62 29.35 -2.00
C LEU A 370 -36.39 28.59 -3.07
N ASP A 371 -36.55 27.26 -2.95
CA ASP A 371 -37.32 26.47 -3.90
C ASP A 371 -38.85 26.70 -3.76
N GLN A 372 -39.29 27.25 -2.63
CA GLN A 372 -40.69 27.67 -2.41
C GLN A 372 -40.96 29.10 -2.88
N ASP A 373 -39.92 29.87 -3.21
CA ASP A 373 -40.03 31.24 -3.70
C ASP A 373 -40.01 31.25 -5.23
N GLU A 374 -41.17 31.55 -5.85
CA GLU A 374 -41.29 31.61 -7.31
C GLU A 374 -40.49 32.79 -7.93
N ASN A 375 -40.03 33.75 -7.11
CA ASN A 375 -39.17 34.86 -7.53
C ASN A 375 -37.72 34.61 -7.08
N SER A 376 -36.92 33.96 -7.92
CA SER A 376 -35.65 33.38 -7.48
C SER A 376 -34.42 34.31 -7.64
N ASP A 377 -34.55 35.62 -7.39
CA ASP A 377 -33.42 36.56 -7.48
C ASP A 377 -32.23 36.15 -6.59
N LEU A 378 -32.52 35.64 -5.39
CA LEU A 378 -31.50 35.09 -4.50
C LEU A 378 -30.91 33.77 -5.03
N LYS A 379 -31.70 32.89 -5.66
CA LYS A 379 -31.19 31.64 -6.26
C LYS A 379 -30.26 31.91 -7.44
N ASP A 380 -30.62 32.84 -8.31
CA ASP A 380 -29.80 33.30 -9.43
C ASP A 380 -28.51 33.96 -8.92
N TYR A 381 -28.61 34.81 -7.90
CA TYR A 381 -27.45 35.44 -7.26
C TYR A 381 -26.51 34.41 -6.62
N LEU A 382 -27.02 33.38 -5.93
CA LEU A 382 -26.21 32.31 -5.35
C LEU A 382 -25.54 31.43 -6.42
N LEU A 383 -26.26 31.10 -7.49
CA LEU A 383 -25.70 30.37 -8.64
C LEU A 383 -24.58 31.17 -9.30
N LEU A 384 -24.77 32.48 -9.43
CA LEU A 384 -23.79 33.40 -9.97
C LEU A 384 -22.54 33.50 -9.08
N ALA A 385 -22.73 33.68 -7.77
CA ALA A 385 -21.64 33.74 -6.80
C ALA A 385 -20.77 32.47 -6.87
N LYS A 386 -21.39 31.29 -7.00
CA LYS A 386 -20.68 30.02 -7.17
C LYS A 386 -19.90 29.93 -8.48
N LYS A 387 -20.49 30.35 -9.61
CA LYS A 387 -19.80 30.40 -10.91
C LYS A 387 -18.63 31.38 -10.88
N LYS A 388 -18.79 32.53 -10.23
CA LYS A 388 -17.76 33.54 -10.03
C LYS A 388 -16.59 32.98 -9.21
N ALA A 389 -16.84 32.38 -8.06
CA ALA A 389 -15.80 31.77 -7.22
C ALA A 389 -15.01 30.67 -7.95
N ALA A 390 -15.68 29.84 -8.76
CA ALA A 390 -15.01 28.80 -9.56
C ALA A 390 -14.10 29.40 -10.66
N LEU A 391 -14.55 30.47 -11.31
CA LEU A 391 -13.74 31.20 -12.30
C LEU A 391 -12.56 31.93 -11.65
N GLU A 392 -12.75 32.57 -10.50
CA GLU A 392 -11.67 33.23 -9.74
C GLU A 392 -10.60 32.23 -9.27
N SER A 393 -11.03 31.07 -8.76
CA SER A 393 -10.11 29.97 -8.41
C SER A 393 -9.34 29.46 -9.63
N SER A 394 -10.02 29.31 -10.78
CA SER A 394 -9.37 28.93 -12.04
C SER A 394 -8.36 29.98 -12.49
N ALA A 395 -8.69 31.28 -12.41
CA ALA A 395 -7.79 32.37 -12.77
C ALA A 395 -6.54 32.47 -11.87
N ALA A 396 -6.65 32.06 -10.61
CA ALA A 396 -5.53 32.00 -9.68
C ALA A 396 -4.57 30.83 -9.96
N ALA A 397 -5.04 29.78 -10.63
CA ALA A 397 -4.27 28.59 -10.97
C ALA A 397 -3.47 28.71 -12.28
N PHE A 398 -3.72 29.75 -13.10
CA PHE A 398 -2.99 29.99 -14.35
C PHE A 398 -1.91 31.06 -14.19
N ASP A 399 -0.68 30.70 -14.54
CA ASP A 399 0.44 31.64 -14.64
C ASP A 399 0.43 32.44 -15.97
N ASP A 400 -0.32 31.96 -16.98
CA ASP A 400 -0.44 32.60 -18.29
C ASP A 400 -1.34 33.85 -18.24
N PRO A 401 -0.82 35.05 -18.57
CA PRO A 401 -1.59 36.30 -18.52
C PRO A 401 -2.77 36.35 -19.50
N THR A 402 -2.69 35.66 -20.63
CA THR A 402 -3.73 35.61 -21.66
C THR A 402 -4.90 34.77 -21.18
N GLN A 403 -4.63 33.58 -20.65
CA GLN A 403 -5.66 32.71 -20.06
C GLN A 403 -6.35 33.38 -18.86
N LYS A 404 -5.57 34.08 -18.03
CA LYS A 404 -6.10 34.90 -16.94
C LYS A 404 -7.00 36.04 -17.47
N GLY A 405 -6.59 36.71 -18.53
CA GLY A 405 -7.37 37.75 -19.20
C GLY A 405 -8.72 37.26 -19.75
N GLU A 406 -8.74 36.07 -20.35
CA GLU A 406 -9.97 35.44 -20.85
C GLU A 406 -10.94 35.09 -19.71
N ILE A 407 -10.43 34.62 -18.56
CA ILE A 407 -11.28 34.31 -17.40
C ILE A 407 -11.84 35.60 -16.79
N VAL A 408 -11.05 36.67 -16.69
CA VAL A 408 -11.51 37.98 -16.23
C VAL A 408 -12.60 38.55 -17.16
N ALA A 409 -12.45 38.41 -18.47
CA ALA A 409 -13.48 38.82 -19.43
C ALA A 409 -14.78 38.01 -19.28
N LYS A 410 -14.67 36.68 -19.07
CA LYS A 410 -15.82 35.80 -18.78
C LYS A 410 -16.51 36.18 -17.48
N LEU A 411 -15.76 36.53 -16.44
CA LEU A 411 -16.30 37.01 -15.16
C LEU A 411 -17.12 38.29 -15.36
N LYS A 412 -16.56 39.28 -16.07
CA LYS A 412 -17.25 40.55 -16.34
C LYS A 412 -18.52 40.34 -17.15
N ALA A 413 -18.48 39.52 -18.21
CA ALA A 413 -19.66 39.20 -19.01
C ALA A 413 -20.74 38.48 -18.19
N LEU A 414 -20.34 37.64 -17.23
CA LEU A 414 -21.25 36.98 -16.30
C LEU A 414 -21.90 38.01 -15.35
N GLU A 415 -21.14 38.97 -14.84
CA GLU A 415 -21.66 40.03 -13.97
C GLU A 415 -22.67 40.93 -14.70
N ASP A 416 -22.33 41.34 -15.92
CA ASP A 416 -23.19 42.18 -16.77
C ASP A 416 -24.49 41.45 -17.16
N HIS A 417 -24.41 40.16 -17.51
CA HIS A 417 -25.58 39.37 -17.93
C HIS A 417 -26.62 39.16 -16.82
N TYR A 418 -26.17 39.05 -15.56
CA TYR A 418 -27.05 38.75 -14.43
C TYR A 418 -27.45 39.98 -13.60
N HIS A 419 -27.02 41.20 -13.98
CA HIS A 419 -27.32 42.43 -13.25
C HIS A 419 -26.99 42.33 -11.75
N VAL A 420 -25.77 41.91 -11.40
CA VAL A 420 -25.40 41.52 -10.01
C VAL A 420 -25.69 42.61 -9.00
N ALA A 421 -25.41 43.87 -9.37
CA ALA A 421 -25.62 45.02 -8.50
C ALA A 421 -27.12 45.23 -8.20
N ASP A 422 -27.97 45.13 -9.22
CA ASP A 422 -29.42 45.32 -9.09
C ASP A 422 -30.03 44.18 -8.27
N ARG A 423 -29.60 42.93 -8.50
CA ARG A 423 -30.07 41.77 -7.72
C ARG A 423 -29.58 41.80 -6.28
N LYS A 424 -28.34 42.25 -6.04
CA LYS A 424 -27.83 42.45 -4.68
C LYS A 424 -28.65 43.51 -3.94
N ALA A 425 -28.94 44.64 -4.60
CA ALA A 425 -29.79 45.69 -4.03
C ALA A 425 -31.22 45.17 -3.74
N ALA A 426 -31.78 44.35 -4.63
CA ALA A 426 -33.08 43.70 -4.41
C ALA A 426 -33.06 42.78 -3.18
N ILE A 427 -32.05 41.92 -3.04
CA ILE A 427 -31.84 41.06 -1.85
C ILE A 427 -31.72 41.89 -0.57
N GLU A 428 -30.97 43.00 -0.61
CA GLU A 428 -30.75 43.86 0.57
C GLU A 428 -32.02 44.63 0.97
N SER A 429 -32.87 44.97 0.00
CA SER A 429 -34.13 45.68 0.22
C SER A 429 -35.29 44.79 0.71
N ASP A 430 -35.23 43.48 0.45
CA ASP A 430 -36.22 42.51 0.93
C ASP A 430 -35.76 41.88 2.26
N PRO A 431 -36.48 42.08 3.38
CA PRO A 431 -36.07 41.56 4.69
C PRO A 431 -35.93 40.03 4.76
N LYS A 432 -36.76 39.28 4.02
CA LYS A 432 -36.73 37.81 3.98
C LYS A 432 -35.51 37.33 3.19
N LEU A 433 -35.27 37.89 2.01
CA LEU A 433 -34.10 37.54 1.18
C LEU A 433 -32.79 37.95 1.87
N ASN A 434 -32.76 39.11 2.52
CA ASN A 434 -31.59 39.54 3.30
C ASN A 434 -31.29 38.58 4.46
N ALA A 435 -32.30 38.10 5.18
CA ALA A 435 -32.13 37.11 6.25
C ALA A 435 -31.63 35.74 5.73
N LEU A 436 -32.14 35.28 4.59
CA LEU A 436 -31.66 34.07 3.91
C LEU A 436 -30.22 34.24 3.42
N PHE A 437 -29.89 35.39 2.83
CA PHE A 437 -28.55 35.70 2.36
C PHE A 437 -27.52 35.79 3.50
N ALA A 438 -27.89 36.41 4.63
CA ALA A 438 -27.07 36.43 5.83
C ALA A 438 -26.84 35.02 6.40
N THR A 439 -27.87 34.16 6.37
CA THR A 439 -27.74 32.75 6.75
C THR A 439 -26.80 32.01 5.82
N TYR A 440 -26.94 32.18 4.51
CA TYR A 440 -26.03 31.62 3.52
C TYR A 440 -24.57 32.06 3.78
N LYS A 441 -24.32 33.34 4.03
CA LYS A 441 -22.96 33.84 4.33
C LYS A 441 -22.37 33.25 5.61
N ARG A 442 -23.17 33.03 6.66
CA ARG A 442 -22.73 32.30 7.85
C ARG A 442 -22.38 30.85 7.55
N THR A 443 -23.15 30.18 6.68
CA THR A 443 -22.83 28.81 6.27
C THR A 443 -21.55 28.71 5.45
N GLU A 444 -21.29 29.65 4.53
CA GLU A 444 -20.00 29.74 3.80
C GLU A 444 -18.83 29.89 4.77
N ALA A 445 -18.91 30.85 5.70
CA ALA A 445 -17.86 31.07 6.70
C ALA A 445 -17.60 29.83 7.58
N ALA A 446 -18.67 29.09 7.93
CA ALA A 446 -18.54 27.83 8.66
C ALA A 446 -17.87 26.73 7.83
N TYR A 447 -18.14 26.66 6.51
CA TYR A 447 -17.42 25.75 5.61
C TYR A 447 -15.93 26.10 5.51
N ASP A 448 -15.59 27.39 5.37
CA ASP A 448 -14.21 27.86 5.33
C ASP A 448 -13.47 27.56 6.63
N GLN A 449 -14.10 27.80 7.78
CA GLN A 449 -13.56 27.47 9.10
C GLN A 449 -13.27 25.97 9.22
N ALA A 450 -14.21 25.13 8.77
CA ALA A 450 -14.05 23.69 8.79
C ALA A 450 -12.96 23.21 7.82
N GLN A 451 -12.82 23.81 6.65
CA GLN A 451 -11.72 23.53 5.72
C GLN A 451 -10.37 23.96 6.31
N ALA A 452 -10.28 25.12 6.97
CA ALA A 452 -9.05 25.56 7.63
C ALA A 452 -8.66 24.64 8.80
N LEU A 453 -9.64 24.22 9.61
CA LEU A 453 -9.45 23.21 10.65
C LEU A 453 -8.99 21.87 10.05
N ASP A 454 -9.56 21.46 8.93
CA ASP A 454 -9.16 20.24 8.24
C ASP A 454 -7.74 20.35 7.67
N ALA A 455 -7.40 21.45 7.01
CA ALA A 455 -6.05 21.70 6.49
C ALA A 455 -5.01 21.71 7.61
N LYS A 456 -5.34 22.27 8.78
CA LYS A 456 -4.47 22.20 9.97
C LYS A 456 -4.33 20.78 10.50
N THR A 457 -5.42 20.02 10.52
CA THR A 457 -5.44 18.65 11.05
C THR A 457 -4.79 17.63 10.10
N SER A 458 -4.94 17.80 8.80
CA SER A 458 -4.35 16.97 7.74
C SER A 458 -2.91 17.40 7.41
N GLY A 459 -2.60 18.68 7.51
CA GLY A 459 -1.28 19.26 7.27
C GLY A 459 -0.23 18.89 8.33
N GLU A 460 -0.64 18.43 9.51
CA GLU A 460 0.26 18.02 10.60
C GLU A 460 1.05 16.73 10.30
N LYS A 461 0.91 16.11 9.12
CA LYS A 461 1.55 14.83 8.73
C LYS A 461 1.31 13.69 9.75
N LEU A 462 0.37 13.88 10.69
CA LEU A 462 0.11 12.95 11.78
C LEU A 462 -0.49 11.65 11.25
N TYR A 463 -1.43 11.72 10.31
CA TYR A 463 -2.03 10.53 9.72
C TYR A 463 -0.99 9.61 9.03
N PRO A 464 -0.11 10.10 8.13
CA PRO A 464 0.99 9.29 7.61
C PRO A 464 1.89 8.66 8.68
N LYS A 465 2.19 9.38 9.77
CA LYS A 465 2.99 8.86 10.88
C LYS A 465 2.28 7.73 11.63
N LEU A 466 1.01 7.94 11.96
CA LEU A 466 0.17 6.94 12.63
C LEU A 466 0.00 5.69 11.78
N GLU A 467 -0.22 5.87 10.48
CA GLU A 467 -0.31 4.80 9.50
C GLU A 467 1.01 4.02 9.40
N THR A 468 2.15 4.72 9.38
CA THR A 468 3.48 4.09 9.40
C THR A 468 3.71 3.25 10.65
N VAL A 469 3.42 3.80 11.84
CA VAL A 469 3.53 3.07 13.12
C VAL A 469 2.58 1.87 13.13
N PHE A 470 1.34 2.03 12.67
CA PHE A 470 0.36 0.94 12.58
C PHE A 470 0.85 -0.20 11.69
N TYR A 471 1.41 0.12 10.53
CA TYR A 471 1.96 -0.87 9.61
C TYR A 471 3.17 -1.60 10.17
N GLN A 472 4.11 -0.86 10.74
CA GLN A 472 5.31 -1.44 11.34
C GLN A 472 4.97 -2.33 12.54
N ALA A 473 3.92 -1.99 13.27
CA ALA A 473 3.40 -2.84 14.33
C ALA A 473 2.81 -4.14 13.78
N GLN A 474 1.93 -4.08 12.76
CA GLN A 474 1.39 -5.27 12.07
C GLN A 474 2.51 -6.21 11.60
N TYR A 475 3.57 -5.62 11.06
CA TYR A 475 4.78 -6.32 10.67
C TYR A 475 5.50 -7.00 11.85
N LEU A 476 5.66 -6.33 13.01
CA LEU A 476 6.27 -6.94 14.20
C LEU A 476 5.45 -8.14 14.71
N LYS A 477 4.12 -8.07 14.64
CA LYS A 477 3.23 -9.18 14.97
C LYS A 477 3.41 -10.36 14.04
N GLN A 478 3.42 -10.09 12.74
CA GLN A 478 3.65 -11.12 11.76
C GLN A 478 4.98 -11.85 12.01
N ARG A 479 6.05 -11.14 12.37
CA ARG A 479 7.31 -11.78 12.76
C ARG A 479 7.17 -12.67 14.00
N GLN A 480 6.40 -12.26 15.00
CA GLN A 480 6.18 -13.05 16.20
C GLN A 480 5.38 -14.33 15.89
N GLU A 481 4.39 -14.24 15.01
CA GLU A 481 3.54 -15.35 14.59
C GLU A 481 4.28 -16.29 13.63
N ASN A 482 5.07 -15.76 12.69
CA ASN A 482 5.93 -16.53 11.79
C ASN A 482 6.87 -17.47 12.54
N LYS A 483 7.45 -17.01 13.66
CA LYS A 483 8.32 -17.88 14.49
C LYS A 483 7.61 -19.10 15.07
N LYS A 484 6.27 -19.07 15.14
CA LYS A 484 5.42 -20.15 15.66
C LYS A 484 4.76 -20.97 14.55
N ASP A 485 4.68 -20.44 13.33
CA ASP A 485 4.05 -21.10 12.19
C ASP A 485 5.05 -21.98 11.43
N GLU A 486 4.76 -23.28 11.36
CA GLU A 486 5.58 -24.24 10.61
C GLU A 486 5.68 -23.91 9.12
N LYS A 487 4.66 -23.28 8.53
CA LYS A 487 4.70 -22.82 7.13
C LYS A 487 5.70 -21.68 6.95
N ALA A 488 5.76 -20.76 7.91
CA ALA A 488 6.71 -19.65 7.88
C ALA A 488 8.15 -20.09 8.13
N LYS A 489 8.37 -21.20 8.85
CA LYS A 489 9.70 -21.81 8.99
C LYS A 489 10.32 -22.21 7.64
N ALA A 490 9.51 -22.53 6.63
CA ALA A 490 10.02 -22.77 5.27
C ALA A 490 10.76 -21.55 4.70
N CYS A 491 10.40 -20.33 5.11
CA CYS A 491 11.06 -19.10 4.70
C CYS A 491 12.40 -18.87 5.41
N SER A 492 12.49 -19.22 6.69
CA SER A 492 13.76 -19.13 7.43
C SER A 492 14.77 -20.17 6.96
N ASP A 493 14.30 -21.33 6.51
CA ASP A 493 15.14 -22.43 6.01
C ASP A 493 15.65 -22.20 4.58
N PHE A 494 15.13 -21.19 3.87
CA PHE A 494 15.57 -20.77 2.55
C PHE A 494 16.77 -19.82 2.68
N SER A 495 17.97 -20.33 2.37
CA SER A 495 19.24 -19.60 2.54
C SER A 495 19.72 -19.03 1.22
N LEU A 496 19.93 -17.71 1.17
CA LEU A 496 20.40 -16.97 0.00
C LEU A 496 21.93 -16.93 -0.10
#